data_AF-A0A0E3NVR9-F1
#
_entry.id   AF-A0A0E3NVR9-F1
#
_cell.length_a   1.000
_cell.length_b   1.000
_cell.length_c   1.000
_cell.angle_alpha   90.00
_cell.angle_beta   90.00
_cell.angle_gamma   90.00
#
_symmetry.space_group_name_H-M   'P 1'
#
loop_
_entity.id
_entity.type
_entity.pdbx_description
1 polymer ?
#
loop_
_entity_poly.entity_id
_entity_poly.type
_entity_poly.pdbx_seq_one_letter_code
_entity_poly.pdbx_strand_id
1 'polypeptide(L)'
;MSKLSGKTFIVARHEFLKTIKRKEFLFMTFAFPLLLAGIAIIPSLLASTTLAEDQRVGYIDMTGSFDIPESSTSEGFSVGPLGAKPSTIEFVKYEKNSEAREALQSGQISSYLIVPANFLETGVIELYMKKRKTPESLGQGYKRQLQP
;
A
#
# COMPACT_ATOMS: atom_id res chain seq x y z
N MET A 1 -18.97 45.81 28.86
CA MET A 1 -17.96 44.78 29.23
C MET A 1 -18.07 44.53 30.73
N SER A 2 -18.59 43.37 31.15
CA SER A 2 -18.77 43.04 32.56
C SER A 2 -17.41 42.86 33.24
N LYS A 3 -17.12 43.64 34.29
CA LYS A 3 -15.96 43.43 35.14
C LYS A 3 -16.16 42.12 35.90
N LEU A 4 -15.41 41.08 35.54
CA LEU A 4 -15.30 39.88 36.37
C LEU A 4 -14.79 40.30 37.76
N SER A 5 -15.57 40.02 38.81
CA SER A 5 -15.16 40.29 40.19
C SER A 5 -13.87 39.53 40.51
N GLY A 6 -12.92 40.15 41.20
CA GLY A 6 -11.63 39.53 41.52
C GLY A 6 -11.76 38.17 42.20
N LYS A 7 -12.82 37.96 42.98
CA LYS A 7 -13.14 36.68 43.61
C LYS A 7 -13.48 35.58 42.59
N THR A 8 -14.29 35.93 41.57
CA THR A 8 -14.65 35.00 40.48
C THR A 8 -13.43 34.58 39.69
N PHE A 9 -12.50 35.50 39.41
CA PHE A 9 -11.26 35.19 38.70
C PHE A 9 -10.35 34.24 39.49
N ILE A 10 -10.24 34.43 40.82
CA ILE A 10 -9.44 33.55 41.68
C ILE A 10 -10.00 32.12 41.66
N VAL A 11 -11.33 31.96 41.78
CA VAL A 11 -11.99 30.65 41.71
C VAL A 11 -11.80 30.01 40.33
N ALA A 12 -12.01 30.78 39.25
CA ALA A 12 -11.83 30.29 37.89
C ALA A 12 -10.39 29.81 37.63
N ARG A 13 -9.38 30.57 38.09
CA ARG A 13 -7.97 30.18 37.98
C ARG A 13 -7.66 28.90 38.74
N HIS A 14 -8.21 28.74 39.95
CA HIS A 14 -8.01 27.54 40.75
C HIS A 14 -8.58 26.30 40.06
N GLU A 15 -9.82 26.36 39.58
CA GLU A 15 -10.47 25.24 38.90
C GLU A 15 -9.82 24.93 37.53
N PHE A 16 -9.38 25.95 36.79
CA PHE A 16 -8.64 25.75 35.55
C PHE A 16 -7.31 25.02 35.79
N LEU A 17 -6.49 25.50 36.74
CA LEU A 17 -5.22 24.87 37.09
C LEU A 17 -5.40 23.44 37.59
N LYS A 18 -6.44 23.18 38.39
CA LYS A 18 -6.81 21.84 38.86
C LYS A 18 -7.19 20.91 37.70
N THR A 19 -7.88 21.44 36.69
CA THR A 19 -8.30 20.68 35.51
C THR A 19 -7.12 20.34 34.60
N ILE A 20 -6.29 21.32 34.22
CA ILE A 20 -5.17 21.07 33.29
C ILE A 20 -4.06 20.21 33.89
N LYS A 21 -3.94 20.20 35.23
CA LYS A 21 -2.99 19.34 35.96
C LYS A 21 -3.52 17.92 36.19
N ARG A 22 -4.78 17.64 35.83
CA ARG A 22 -5.33 16.29 35.97
C ARG A 22 -4.66 15.37 34.96
N LYS A 23 -4.21 14.19 35.43
CA LYS A 23 -3.52 13.18 34.61
C LYS A 23 -4.26 12.83 33.30
N GLU A 24 -5.59 12.74 33.36
CA GLU A 24 -6.46 12.45 32.21
C GLU A 24 -6.44 13.57 31.18
N PHE A 25 -6.47 14.82 31.63
CA PHE A 25 -6.41 15.99 30.74
C PHE A 25 -5.08 15.99 30.00
N LEU A 26 -3.98 15.83 30.73
CA LEU A 26 -2.64 15.80 30.13
C LEU A 26 -2.48 14.64 29.14
N PHE A 27 -3.00 13.45 29.48
CA PHE A 27 -3.00 12.30 28.57
C PHE A 27 -3.81 12.58 27.30
N MET A 28 -5.03 13.07 27.42
CA MET A 28 -5.89 13.36 26.26
C MET A 28 -5.37 14.52 25.41
N THR A 29 -4.69 15.51 26.00
CA THR A 29 -4.13 16.63 25.24
C THR A 29 -2.82 16.29 24.54
N PHE A 30 -1.98 15.42 25.09
CA PHE A 30 -0.67 15.12 24.53
C PHE A 30 -0.55 13.69 23.96
N ALA A 31 -0.89 12.69 24.76
CA ALA A 31 -0.73 11.29 24.36
C ALA A 31 -1.72 10.89 23.27
N PHE A 32 -2.98 11.36 23.34
CA PHE A 32 -3.98 11.01 22.33
C PHE A 32 -3.67 11.60 20.94
N PRO A 33 -3.30 12.90 20.77
CA PRO A 33 -2.83 13.40 19.48
C PRO A 33 -1.56 12.71 18.99
N LEU A 34 -0.63 12.39 19.89
CA LEU A 34 0.58 11.66 19.53
C LEU A 34 0.27 10.24 19.03
N LEU A 35 -0.68 9.56 19.67
CA LEU A 35 -1.19 8.26 19.24
C LEU A 35 -1.78 8.37 17.82
N LEU A 36 -2.66 9.35 17.59
CA LEU A 36 -3.25 9.57 16.26
C LEU A 36 -2.19 9.85 15.20
N ALA A 37 -1.19 10.68 15.52
CA ALA A 37 -0.05 10.94 14.64
C ALA A 37 0.74 9.66 14.36
N GLY A 38 0.98 8.82 15.37
CA GLY A 38 1.61 7.52 15.21
C GLY A 38 0.83 6.60 14.27
N ILE A 39 -0.48 6.47 14.46
CA ILE A 39 -1.35 5.67 13.58
C ILE A 39 -1.32 6.20 12.14
N ALA A 40 -1.26 7.53 11.95
CA ALA A 40 -1.21 8.12 10.62
C ALA A 40 0.16 7.92 9.93
N ILE A 41 1.28 8.04 10.67
CA ILE A 41 2.63 8.10 10.09
C ILE A 41 3.27 6.70 9.99
N ILE A 42 3.07 5.83 10.98
CA ILE A 42 3.75 4.52 11.06
C ILE A 42 3.49 3.67 9.81
N PRO A 43 2.25 3.52 9.30
CA PRO A 43 2.01 2.72 8.09
C PRO A 43 2.74 3.26 6.87
N SER A 44 2.81 4.58 6.70
CA SER A 44 3.56 5.21 5.59
C SER A 44 5.06 4.95 5.71
N LEU A 45 5.62 5.01 6.91
CA LEU A 45 7.03 4.72 7.14
C LEU A 45 7.35 3.25 6.87
N LEU A 46 6.48 2.32 7.28
CA LEU A 46 6.61 0.90 6.95
C LEU A 46 6.43 0.63 5.46
N ALA A 47 5.48 1.28 4.80
CA ALA A 47 5.27 1.15 3.35
C ALA A 47 6.45 1.68 2.54
N SER A 48 7.19 2.68 3.03
CA SER A 48 8.41 3.15 2.35
C SER A 48 9.53 2.11 2.30
N THR A 49 9.50 1.08 3.17
CA THR A 49 10.45 -0.05 3.09
C THR A 49 10.08 -1.05 2.00
N THR A 50 8.81 -1.10 1.59
CA THR A 50 8.38 -1.73 0.35
C THR A 50 8.44 -0.66 -0.74
N LEU A 51 9.65 -0.34 -1.21
CA LEU A 51 9.82 0.53 -2.37
C LEU A 51 8.83 0.03 -3.44
N ALA A 52 7.90 0.89 -3.83
CA ALA A 52 7.18 0.70 -5.08
C ALA A 52 8.24 0.92 -6.18
N GLU A 53 8.98 -0.15 -6.43
CA GLU A 53 10.04 -0.20 -7.41
C GLU A 53 9.39 -0.24 -8.78
N ASP A 54 9.96 0.48 -9.74
CA ASP A 54 9.45 0.47 -11.10
C ASP A 54 9.44 -0.98 -11.58
N GLN A 55 8.23 -1.48 -11.85
CA GLN A 55 8.00 -2.89 -12.04
C GLN A 55 7.87 -3.19 -13.52
N ARG A 56 8.81 -3.97 -14.05
CA ARG A 56 8.72 -4.48 -15.42
C ARG A 56 7.89 -5.76 -15.42
N VAL A 57 6.81 -5.78 -16.21
CA VAL A 57 5.86 -6.90 -16.32
C VAL A 57 5.83 -7.35 -17.78
N GLY A 58 6.14 -8.62 -18.01
CA GLY A 58 6.05 -9.21 -19.34
C GLY A 58 4.60 -9.57 -19.71
N TYR A 59 4.25 -9.53 -20.98
CA TYR A 59 2.99 -10.11 -21.44
C TYR A 59 3.16 -10.81 -22.79
N ILE A 60 2.37 -11.85 -23.02
CA ILE A 60 2.23 -12.55 -24.29
C ILE A 60 0.74 -12.50 -24.65
N ASP A 61 0.40 -11.78 -25.70
CA ASP A 61 -0.96 -11.72 -26.22
C ASP A 61 -1.10 -12.63 -27.46
N MET A 62 -1.75 -13.77 -27.29
CA MET A 62 -2.06 -14.69 -28.40
C MET A 62 -3.37 -14.35 -29.11
N THR A 63 -4.13 -13.37 -28.62
CA THR A 63 -5.37 -12.90 -29.26
C THR A 63 -5.09 -11.81 -30.29
N GLY A 64 -3.98 -11.08 -30.14
CA GLY A 64 -3.63 -9.92 -30.95
C GLY A 64 -4.63 -8.76 -30.84
N SER A 65 -5.51 -8.80 -29.83
CA SER A 65 -6.64 -7.89 -29.68
C SER A 65 -6.42 -6.83 -28.59
N PHE A 66 -5.36 -6.97 -27.78
CA PHE A 66 -5.06 -6.04 -26.71
C PHE A 66 -4.02 -5.01 -27.14
N ASP A 67 -4.36 -3.73 -27.01
CA ASP A 67 -3.42 -2.62 -27.11
C ASP A 67 -3.00 -2.22 -25.69
N ILE A 68 -1.89 -2.82 -25.22
CA ILE A 68 -1.36 -2.57 -23.87
C ILE A 68 -0.32 -1.45 -23.97
N PRO A 69 -0.47 -0.34 -23.22
CA PRO A 69 0.47 0.77 -23.26
C PRO A 69 1.86 0.32 -22.77
N GLU A 70 2.93 0.92 -23.30
CA GLU A 70 4.32 0.60 -22.93
C GLU A 70 4.60 0.82 -21.43
N SER A 71 3.92 1.79 -20.82
CA SER A 71 4.01 2.05 -19.39
C SER A 71 2.71 2.58 -18.81
N SER A 72 2.52 2.39 -17.51
CA SER A 72 1.42 2.98 -16.76
C SER A 72 1.95 3.43 -15.41
N THR A 73 1.80 4.72 -15.13
CA THR A 73 2.16 5.30 -13.83
C THR A 73 0.91 5.37 -12.96
N SER A 74 0.96 4.73 -11.80
CA SER A 74 -0.07 4.90 -10.78
C SER A 74 0.40 5.89 -9.73
N GLU A 75 -0.36 6.97 -9.57
CA GLU A 75 -0.28 7.83 -8.40
C GLU A 75 -0.76 7.00 -7.20
N GLY A 76 0.16 6.61 -6.32
CA GLY A 76 -0.20 5.80 -5.15
C GLY A 76 -1.25 6.49 -4.27
N PHE A 77 -2.02 5.73 -3.51
CA PHE A 77 -2.97 6.29 -2.56
C PHE A 77 -2.21 6.91 -1.37
N SER A 78 -2.37 8.23 -1.17
CA SER A 78 -1.67 8.98 -0.13
C SER A 78 -2.60 9.40 1.00
N VAL A 79 -2.34 8.89 2.20
CA VAL A 79 -2.96 9.35 3.45
C VAL A 79 -1.84 9.83 4.38
N GLY A 80 -1.40 11.07 4.17
CA GLY A 80 -0.40 11.71 5.02
C GLY A 80 0.39 12.82 4.32
N PRO A 81 1.16 13.63 5.06
CA PRO A 81 1.92 14.75 4.52
C PRO A 81 3.15 14.34 3.69
N LEU A 82 3.51 13.05 3.67
CA LEU A 82 4.71 12.56 2.98
C LEU A 82 4.52 12.32 1.47
N GLY A 83 3.29 12.43 0.95
CA GLY A 83 3.01 12.17 -0.47
C GLY A 83 3.17 10.68 -0.83
N ALA A 84 2.46 10.24 -1.86
CA ALA A 84 2.66 8.90 -2.41
C ALA A 84 3.77 9.00 -3.43
N LYS A 85 4.73 8.07 -3.37
CA LYS A 85 5.70 7.93 -4.46
C LYS A 85 4.94 7.33 -5.65
N PRO A 86 4.97 7.95 -6.84
CA PRO A 86 4.39 7.35 -8.03
C PRO A 86 5.17 6.07 -8.35
N SER A 87 4.46 5.02 -8.75
CA SER A 87 5.06 3.77 -9.20
C SER A 87 4.76 3.57 -10.67
N THR A 88 5.80 3.34 -11.47
CA THR A 88 5.65 3.09 -12.90
C THR A 88 5.73 1.59 -13.16
N ILE A 89 4.73 1.07 -13.86
CA ILE A 89 4.73 -0.30 -14.37
C ILE A 89 5.09 -0.20 -15.86
N GLU A 90 6.16 -0.86 -16.27
CA GLU A 90 6.53 -1.01 -17.68
C GLU A 90 6.03 -2.36 -18.20
N PHE A 91 5.35 -2.36 -19.34
CA PHE A 91 4.87 -3.57 -19.99
C PHE A 91 5.80 -3.96 -21.14
N VAL A 92 6.31 -5.19 -21.09
CA VAL A 92 7.22 -5.72 -22.11
C VAL A 92 6.53 -6.84 -22.87
N LYS A 93 6.32 -6.64 -24.18
CA LYS A 93 5.75 -7.68 -25.04
C LYS A 93 6.76 -8.79 -25.32
N TYR A 94 6.32 -10.02 -25.23
CA TYR A 94 7.05 -11.21 -25.68
C TYR A 94 6.20 -12.02 -26.66
N GLU A 95 6.86 -12.69 -27.59
CA GLU A 95 6.18 -13.57 -28.56
C GLU A 95 6.22 -15.03 -28.10
N LYS A 96 7.24 -15.42 -27.30
CA LYS A 96 7.44 -16.80 -26.85
C LYS A 96 7.53 -16.89 -25.33
N ASN A 97 6.91 -17.94 -24.79
CA ASN A 97 6.98 -18.26 -23.36
C ASN A 97 8.42 -18.48 -22.89
N SER A 98 9.28 -19.08 -23.72
CA SER A 98 10.70 -19.28 -23.38
C SER A 98 11.45 -17.97 -23.09
N GLU A 99 11.19 -16.92 -23.88
CA GLU A 99 11.84 -15.61 -23.75
C GLU A 99 11.38 -14.89 -22.48
N ALA A 100 10.06 -14.86 -22.25
CA ALA A 100 9.48 -14.28 -21.04
C ALA A 100 9.96 -15.01 -19.76
N ARG A 101 10.09 -16.34 -19.83
CA ARG A 101 10.59 -17.16 -18.73
C ARG A 101 12.06 -16.90 -18.42
N GLU A 102 12.91 -16.74 -19.43
CA GLU A 102 14.31 -16.38 -19.26
C GLU A 102 14.43 -14.98 -18.63
N ALA A 103 13.68 -14.01 -19.14
CA ALA A 103 13.64 -12.66 -18.58
C ALA A 103 13.18 -12.63 -17.11
N LEU A 104 12.22 -13.48 -16.74
CA LEU A 104 11.79 -13.65 -15.34
C LEU A 104 12.90 -14.26 -14.48
N GLN A 105 13.63 -15.25 -15.00
CA GLN A 105 14.71 -15.91 -14.28
C GLN A 105 15.92 -15.00 -14.07
N SER A 106 16.27 -14.20 -15.07
CA SER A 106 17.35 -13.21 -15.00
C SER A 106 16.97 -11.97 -14.20
N GLY A 107 15.69 -11.81 -13.83
CA GLY A 107 15.19 -10.65 -13.09
C GLY A 107 15.00 -9.39 -13.93
N GLN A 108 15.00 -9.51 -15.26
CA GLN A 108 14.69 -8.38 -16.17
C GLN A 108 13.23 -7.95 -16.07
N ILE A 109 12.35 -8.91 -15.76
CA ILE A 109 10.94 -8.67 -15.42
C ILE A 109 10.63 -9.36 -14.10
N SER A 110 9.65 -8.79 -13.40
CA SER A 110 9.17 -9.28 -12.09
C SER A 110 8.19 -10.44 -12.20
N SER A 111 7.44 -10.48 -13.30
CA SER A 111 6.35 -11.42 -13.60
C SER A 111 6.00 -11.34 -15.08
N TYR A 112 5.30 -12.35 -15.60
CA TYR A 112 4.68 -12.25 -16.92
C TYR A 112 3.31 -12.92 -16.99
N LEU A 113 2.48 -12.42 -17.90
CA LEU A 113 1.14 -12.91 -18.18
C LEU A 113 1.10 -13.57 -19.57
N ILE A 114 0.30 -14.61 -19.73
CA ILE A 114 -0.06 -15.17 -21.03
C ILE A 114 -1.57 -15.05 -21.19
N VAL A 115 -1.99 -14.35 -22.25
CA VAL A 115 -3.39 -14.26 -22.67
C VAL A 115 -3.57 -15.27 -23.82
N PRO A 116 -4.21 -16.42 -23.57
CA PRO A 116 -4.40 -17.45 -24.60
C PRO A 116 -5.37 -16.99 -25.69
N ALA A 117 -5.29 -17.60 -26.88
CA ALA A 117 -6.18 -17.26 -27.99
C ALA A 117 -7.68 -17.45 -27.67
N ASN A 118 -8.01 -18.42 -26.80
CA ASN A 118 -9.37 -18.70 -26.34
C ASN A 118 -9.75 -17.90 -25.06
N PHE A 119 -9.04 -16.82 -24.74
CA PHE A 119 -9.34 -15.98 -23.59
C PHE A 119 -10.77 -15.43 -23.62
N LEU A 120 -11.29 -15.04 -24.79
CA LEU A 120 -12.65 -14.50 -24.92
C LEU A 120 -13.74 -15.53 -24.59
N GLU A 121 -13.44 -16.82 -24.72
CA GLU A 121 -14.36 -17.92 -24.40
C GLU A 121 -14.21 -18.39 -22.95
N THR A 122 -12.98 -18.41 -22.44
CA THR A 122 -12.65 -19.02 -21.14
C THR A 122 -12.54 -18.01 -20.01
N GLY A 123 -12.15 -16.77 -20.30
CA GLY A 123 -11.80 -15.73 -19.33
C GLY A 123 -10.52 -16.02 -18.52
N VAL A 124 -9.69 -16.98 -18.95
CA VAL A 124 -8.52 -17.44 -18.18
C VAL A 124 -7.23 -16.80 -18.69
N ILE A 125 -6.42 -16.29 -17.76
CA ILE A 125 -5.07 -15.77 -18.01
C ILE A 125 -4.08 -16.56 -17.15
N GLU A 126 -2.92 -16.88 -17.70
CA GLU A 126 -1.85 -17.54 -16.94
C GLU A 126 -0.87 -16.50 -16.39
N LEU A 127 -0.56 -16.59 -15.10
CA LEU A 127 0.35 -15.68 -14.41
C LEU A 127 1.56 -16.41 -13.84
N TYR A 128 2.73 -15.97 -14.26
CA TYR A 128 4.01 -16.53 -13.84
C TYR A 128 4.78 -15.50 -13.01
N MET A 129 5.17 -15.91 -11.79
CA MET A 129 6.00 -15.11 -10.89
C MET A 129 7.10 -15.97 -10.27
N LYS A 130 8.20 -15.34 -9.87
CA LYS A 130 9.20 -16.01 -9.04
C LYS A 130 8.56 -16.37 -7.70
N LYS A 131 8.65 -17.64 -7.29
CA LYS A 131 8.17 -18.10 -5.98
C LYS A 131 8.87 -17.29 -4.89
N ARG A 132 8.16 -16.37 -4.24
CA ARG A 132 8.69 -15.69 -3.05
C ARG A 132 8.79 -16.72 -1.93
N LYS A 133 9.92 -16.75 -1.21
CA LYS A 133 9.97 -17.47 0.06
C LYS A 133 9.01 -16.75 1.00
N THR A 134 7.81 -17.29 1.17
CA THR A 134 6.88 -16.84 2.20
C THR A 134 7.58 -17.01 3.54
N PRO A 135 7.73 -15.96 4.37
CA PRO A 135 8.08 -16.15 5.77
C PRO A 135 7.04 -17.12 6.34
N GLU A 136 7.50 -18.20 6.96
CA GLU A 136 6.68 -19.33 7.44
C GLU A 136 5.53 -18.93 8.39
N SER A 137 5.50 -17.67 8.85
CA SER A 137 4.55 -17.12 9.80
C SER A 137 3.15 -16.76 9.28
N LEU A 138 2.87 -16.85 7.96
CA LEU A 138 1.55 -16.49 7.40
C LEU A 138 0.84 -17.64 6.64
N GLY A 139 1.38 -18.86 6.70
CA GLY A 139 1.01 -19.99 5.82
C GLY A 139 -0.17 -20.87 6.24
N GLN A 140 -1.07 -20.46 7.15
CA GLN A 140 -2.20 -21.33 7.56
C GLN A 140 -3.56 -21.02 6.91
N GLY A 141 -3.71 -19.94 6.13
CA GLY A 141 -5.02 -19.51 5.61
C GLY A 141 -5.44 -20.04 4.22
N TYR A 142 -4.49 -20.45 3.35
CA TYR A 142 -4.75 -20.57 1.91
C TYR A 142 -4.87 -22.01 1.36
N LYS A 143 -4.99 -23.03 2.22
CA LYS A 143 -5.06 -24.44 1.79
C LYS A 143 -6.48 -25.01 1.75
N ARG A 144 -7.43 -24.42 1.00
CA ARG A 144 -8.74 -25.09 0.86
C ARG A 144 -9.42 -25.15 -0.50
N GLN A 145 -8.98 -24.49 -1.57
CA GLN A 145 -9.73 -24.62 -2.83
C GLN A 145 -8.78 -24.66 -4.01
N LEU A 146 -8.56 -25.87 -4.53
CA LEU A 146 -8.29 -26.20 -5.93
C LEU A 146 -8.17 -27.73 -6.05
N GLN A 147 -9.32 -28.38 -6.23
CA GLN A 147 -9.60 -29.66 -6.90
C GLN A 147 -11.13 -29.86 -6.86
N PRO A 148 -11.75 -30.58 -7.80
CA PRO A 148 -11.20 -31.66 -8.63
C PRO A 148 -10.69 -31.24 -10.02
#